data_AF-A0A9D8KLD2-F1
#
_entry.id   AF-A0A9D8KLD2-F1
#
_cell.length_a   1.000
_cell.length_b   1.000
_cell.length_c   1.000
_cell.angle_alpha   90.00
_cell.angle_beta   90.00
_cell.angle_gamma   90.00
#
_symmetry.space_group_name_H-M   'P 1'
#
loop_
_entity.id
_entity.type
_entity.pdbx_description
1 polymer ?
#
loop_
_entity_poly.entity_id
_entity_poly.type
_entity_poly.pdbx_seq_one_letter_code
_entity_poly.pdbx_strand_id
1 'polypeptide(L)'
;MKQISFSEVEFEGKKRTTRREVFLSEMEKVTPWAEVLGVIGPHYPKGKRGRPPVGLERMLRVYLVQQWYGLSDEGVEDAITDSQAL
;
A
#
# COMPACT_ATOMS: atom_id res chain seq x y z
N MET A 1 26.29 -4.28 2.13
CA MET A 1 25.74 -3.55 3.29
C MET A 1 24.61 -2.68 2.80
N LYS A 2 23.40 -2.86 3.31
CA LYS A 2 22.25 -1.96 3.04
C LYS A 2 22.42 -0.75 3.98
N GLN A 3 22.56 0.45 3.42
CA GLN A 3 22.62 1.68 4.21
C GLN A 3 21.22 1.99 4.71
N ILE A 4 21.05 2.00 6.03
CA ILE A 4 19.77 2.29 6.68
C ILE A 4 19.69 3.81 6.88
N SER A 5 18.56 4.41 6.52
CA SER A 5 18.30 5.83 6.68
C SER A 5 18.08 6.19 8.16
N PHE A 6 18.43 7.42 8.56
CA PHE A 6 18.09 7.94 9.90
C PHE A 6 16.58 7.83 10.21
N SER A 7 15.73 8.02 9.21
CA SER A 7 14.28 7.89 9.34
C SER A 7 13.81 6.46 9.60
N GLU A 8 14.52 5.45 9.09
CA GLU A 8 14.23 4.02 9.35
C GLU A 8 14.65 3.63 10.77
N VAL A 9 15.81 4.09 11.23
CA VAL A 9 16.31 3.81 12.61
C VAL A 9 15.39 4.44 13.67
N GLU A 10 14.88 5.65 13.42
CA GLU A 10 13.93 6.31 14.31
C GLU A 10 12.58 5.57 14.36
N PHE A 11 12.12 5.02 13.23
CA PHE A 11 10.90 4.23 13.17
C PHE A 11 11.06 2.88 13.88
N GLU A 12 12.17 2.17 13.67
CA GLU A 12 12.48 0.92 14.39
C GLU A 12 12.55 1.13 15.92
N GLY A 13 12.92 2.33 16.37
CA GLY A 13 12.91 2.73 17.78
C GLY A 13 11.52 3.00 18.37
N LYS A 14 10.45 3.08 17.56
CA LYS A 14 9.09 3.32 18.06
C LYS A 14 8.54 2.08 18.76
N LYS A 15 8.36 2.18 20.08
CA LYS A 15 7.82 1.09 20.92
C LYS A 15 6.31 0.85 20.82
N ARG A 16 5.56 1.67 20.08
CA ARG A 16 4.09 1.59 20.01
C ARG A 16 3.64 1.31 18.57
N THR A 17 3.09 0.13 18.37
CA THR A 17 2.37 -0.22 17.14
C THR A 17 1.11 0.63 17.03
N THR A 18 0.91 1.27 15.89
CA THR A 18 -0.27 2.11 15.67
C THR A 18 -1.50 1.25 15.37
N ARG A 19 -2.71 1.78 15.65
CA ARG A 19 -3.97 1.09 15.27
C ARG A 19 -4.05 0.81 13.77
N ARG A 20 -3.45 1.68 12.94
CA ARG A 20 -3.37 1.52 11.48
C ARG A 20 -2.48 0.34 11.10
N GLU A 21 -1.28 0.24 11.69
CA GLU A 21 -0.38 -0.90 11.46
C GLU A 21 -1.05 -2.23 11.83
N VAL A 22 -1.71 -2.30 12.99
CA VAL A 22 -2.43 -3.52 13.40
C VAL A 22 -3.50 -3.88 12.36
N PHE A 23 -4.34 -2.90 11.98
CA PHE A 23 -5.40 -3.13 11.00
C PHE A 23 -4.86 -3.61 9.65
N LEU A 24 -3.83 -2.96 9.11
CA LEU A 24 -3.21 -3.35 7.85
C LEU A 24 -2.58 -4.74 7.93
N SER A 25 -1.96 -5.08 9.06
CA SER A 25 -1.37 -6.40 9.28
C SER A 25 -2.42 -7.52 9.31
N GLU A 26 -3.60 -7.24 9.85
CA GLU A 26 -4.71 -8.19 9.84
C GLU A 26 -5.31 -8.29 8.44
N MET A 27 -5.46 -7.17 7.73
CA MET A 27 -5.97 -7.19 6.37
C MET A 27 -5.05 -7.92 5.39
N GLU A 28 -3.72 -7.84 5.57
CA GLU A 28 -2.76 -8.59 4.78
C GLU A 28 -2.96 -10.11 4.95
N LYS A 29 -3.33 -10.57 6.14
CA LYS A 29 -3.57 -12.00 6.43
C LYS A 29 -4.91 -12.49 5.91
N VAL A 30 -5.95 -11.65 6.02
CA VAL A 30 -7.33 -12.03 5.68
C VAL A 30 -7.57 -11.97 4.17
N THR A 31 -6.84 -11.12 3.44
CA THR A 31 -7.07 -10.91 2.01
C THR A 31 -6.43 -12.03 1.17
N PRO A 32 -7.19 -12.77 0.35
CA PRO A 32 -6.65 -13.81 -0.53
C PRO A 32 -6.02 -13.18 -1.79
N TRP A 33 -4.82 -12.59 -1.63
CA TRP A 33 -4.18 -11.77 -2.66
C TRP A 33 -4.05 -12.45 -4.02
N ALA A 34 -3.59 -13.70 -4.06
CA ALA A 34 -3.38 -14.41 -5.32
C ALA A 34 -4.68 -14.58 -6.14
N GLU A 35 -5.78 -14.89 -5.45
CA GLU A 35 -7.10 -15.06 -6.07
C GLU A 35 -7.63 -13.73 -6.57
N VAL A 36 -7.57 -12.68 -5.74
CA VAL A 36 -8.03 -11.34 -6.11
C VAL A 36 -7.24 -10.79 -7.29
N LEU A 37 -5.92 -10.91 -7.27
CA LEU A 37 -5.05 -10.48 -8.38
C LEU A 37 -5.33 -11.30 -9.65
N GLY A 38 -5.61 -12.60 -9.52
CA GLY A 38 -5.96 -13.47 -10.64
C GLY A 38 -7.25 -13.05 -11.34
N VAL A 39 -8.26 -12.61 -10.57
CA VAL A 39 -9.54 -12.12 -11.12
C VAL A 39 -9.37 -10.75 -11.79
N ILE A 40 -8.58 -9.84 -11.21
CA ILE A 40 -8.42 -8.48 -11.74
C ILE A 40 -7.42 -8.41 -12.90
N GLY A 41 -6.40 -9.26 -12.89
CA GLY A 41 -5.30 -9.27 -13.86
C GLY A 41 -5.69 -9.20 -15.34
N PRO A 42 -6.69 -9.97 -15.81
CA PRO A 42 -7.16 -9.91 -17.20
C PRO A 42 -7.71 -8.54 -17.61
N HIS A 43 -8.23 -7.77 -16.66
CA HIS A 43 -8.85 -6.47 -16.88
C HIS A 43 -7.90 -5.29 -16.65
N TYR A 44 -6.74 -5.54 -16.04
CA TYR A 44 -5.79 -4.49 -15.71
C TYR A 44 -5.06 -3.96 -16.95
N PRO A 45 -4.95 -2.63 -17.14
CA PRO A 45 -4.30 -2.07 -18.31
C PRO A 45 -2.83 -2.48 -18.39
N LYS A 46 -2.40 -2.91 -19.58
CA LYS A 46 -1.01 -3.33 -19.85
C LYS A 46 -0.12 -2.19 -20.36
N GLY A 47 -0.63 -0.96 -20.46
CA GLY A 47 0.15 0.22 -20.85
C GLY A 47 0.67 0.17 -22.29
N LYS A 48 -0.21 0.28 -23.29
CA LYS A 48 0.21 0.28 -24.71
C LYS A 48 0.77 1.63 -25.20
N ARG A 49 0.40 2.75 -24.58
CA ARG A 49 0.86 4.12 -24.88
C ARG A 49 0.76 5.00 -23.62
N GLY A 50 1.69 5.95 -23.47
CA GLY A 50 1.72 6.88 -22.33
C GLY A 50 2.55 6.37 -21.15
N ARG A 51 2.31 6.94 -19.96
CA ARG A 51 2.97 6.51 -18.72
C ARG A 51 2.60 5.04 -18.43
N PRO A 52 3.59 4.16 -18.18
CA PRO A 52 3.31 2.79 -17.81
C PRO A 52 2.39 2.75 -16.58
N PRO A 53 1.36 1.88 -16.57
CA PRO A 53 0.54 1.68 -15.40
C PRO A 53 1.41 1.15 -14.27
N VAL A 54 1.11 1.59 -13.06
CA VAL A 54 1.72 1.07 -11.83
C VAL A 54 1.37 -0.43 -11.72
N GLY A 55 2.21 -1.23 -11.06
CA GLY A 55 1.92 -2.67 -10.90
C GLY A 55 0.55 -2.92 -10.28
N LEU A 56 -0.18 -3.92 -10.80
CA LEU A 56 -1.55 -4.26 -10.37
C LEU A 56 -1.66 -4.39 -8.84
N GLU A 57 -0.77 -5.17 -8.23
CA GLU A 57 -0.82 -5.41 -6.78
C GLU A 57 -0.64 -4.11 -5.99
N ARG A 58 0.30 -3.26 -6.39
CA ARG A 58 0.50 -1.96 -5.76
C ARG A 58 -0.74 -1.09 -5.89
N MET A 59 -1.32 -0.99 -7.08
CA MET A 59 -2.55 -0.19 -7.27
C MET A 59 -3.74 -0.73 -6.50
N LEU A 60 -3.86 -2.05 -6.41
CA LEU A 60 -4.91 -2.67 -5.62
C LEU A 60 -4.75 -2.32 -4.13
N ARG A 61 -3.52 -2.37 -3.58
CA ARG A 61 -3.24 -1.98 -2.20
C ARG A 61 -3.59 -0.51 -1.93
N VAL A 62 -3.21 0.40 -2.85
CA VAL A 62 -3.59 1.83 -2.77
C VAL A 62 -5.10 1.98 -2.71
N TYR A 63 -5.82 1.32 -3.62
CA TYR A 63 -7.27 1.38 -3.69
C TYR A 63 -7.93 0.84 -2.41
N LEU A 64 -7.45 -0.28 -1.87
CA LEU A 64 -7.98 -0.85 -0.63
C LEU A 64 -7.76 0.07 0.57
N VAL A 65 -6.57 0.66 0.71
CA VAL A 65 -6.27 1.67 1.75
C VAL A 65 -7.21 2.86 1.62
N GLN A 66 -7.42 3.36 0.40
CA GLN A 66 -8.34 4.44 0.13
C GLN A 66 -9.77 4.10 0.61
N GLN A 67 -10.26 2.89 0.29
CA GLN A 67 -11.59 2.45 0.71
C GLN A 67 -11.70 2.21 2.22
N TRP A 68 -10.71 1.59 2.86
CA TRP A 68 -10.76 1.28 4.30
C TRP A 68 -10.73 2.51 5.18
N TYR A 69 -10.00 3.55 4.77
CA TYR A 69 -9.90 4.81 5.52
C TYR A 69 -10.80 5.93 4.98
N GLY A 70 -11.58 5.67 3.93
CA GLY A 70 -12.48 6.65 3.32
C GLY A 70 -11.76 7.88 2.75
N LEU A 71 -10.59 7.67 2.14
CA LEU A 71 -9.74 8.73 1.61
C LEU A 71 -10.17 9.14 0.19
N SER A 72 -9.94 10.41 -0.16
CA SER A 72 -9.96 10.86 -1.56
C SER A 72 -8.72 10.35 -2.30
N ASP A 73 -8.69 10.51 -3.62
CA ASP A 73 -7.51 10.17 -4.43
C ASP A 73 -6.27 10.96 -3.97
N GLU A 74 -6.42 12.27 -3.76
CA GLU A 74 -5.37 13.12 -3.18
C GLU A 74 -5.01 12.69 -1.75
N GLY A 75 -6.03 12.37 -0.94
CA GLY A 75 -5.83 11.97 0.45
C GLY A 75 -5.09 10.64 0.63
N VAL A 76 -5.23 9.70 -0.31
CA VAL A 76 -4.44 8.45 -0.27
C VAL A 76 -3.00 8.68 -0.76
N GLU A 77 -2.78 9.57 -1.73
CA GLU A 77 -1.44 9.95 -2.16
C GLU A 77 -0.66 10.62 -1.02
N ASP A 78 -1.29 11.57 -0.32
CA ASP A 78 -0.71 12.21 0.87
C ASP A 78 -0.46 11.19 1.98
N ALA A 79 -1.42 10.31 2.25
CA ALA A 79 -1.28 9.31 3.31
C ALA A 79 -0.12 8.33 3.06
N ILE A 80 0.12 7.93 1.81
CA ILE A 80 1.26 7.08 1.43
C ILE A 80 2.59 7.84 1.51
N THR A 81 2.57 9.14 1.20
CA THR A 81 3.79 9.96 1.21
C THR A 81 4.21 10.31 2.65
N ASP A 82 3.25 10.60 3.52
CA ASP A 82 3.49 11.11 4.88
C ASP A 82 3.48 10.03 5.96
N SER A 83 2.85 8.88 5.71
CA SER A 83 2.72 7.83 6.72
C SER A 83 3.76 6.73 6.54
N GLN A 84 4.67 6.61 7.51
CA GLN A 84 5.58 5.47 7.61
C GLN A 84 4.88 4.12 7.89
N ALA A 85 3.57 4.15 8.17
CA ALA A 85 2.75 2.97 8.46
C ALA A 85 2.01 2.42 7.22
N LEU A 86 2.02 3.14 6.10
CA LEU A 86 1.36 2.80 4.82
C LEU A 86 2.41 2.54 3.74
#